data_AF-A0AAV0I2L8-F1
#
_entry.id   AF-A0AAV0I2L8-F1
#
_cell.length_a   1.000
_cell.length_b   1.000
_cell.length_c   1.000
_cell.angle_alpha   90.00
_cell.angle_beta   90.00
_cell.angle_gamma   90.00
#
_symmetry.space_group_name_H-M   'P 1'
#
loop_
_entity.id
_entity.type
_entity.pdbx_description
1 polymer ?
#
loop_
_entity_poly.entity_id
_entity_poly.type
_entity_poly.pdbx_seq_one_letter_code
_entity_poly.pdbx_strand_id
1 'polypeptide(L)'
;MGTSFTTMSLLHLLLIAASALLLSHAQDDKLVPGIMTFGDSAVDVGNNDYLPTIFKANYPPYGRDFVNHQPTGRFCNGKLATDITADTLGFKTYPPAYLSPDAMGNNLLIGANFASAGSGFDDKAAALNHAITLSQQLELFKEYKGKLAKVAGANKSATIIKDSLYVLSAGSSDFLQNYYVNPLLNKVYTADQYGSYLVSSFNTFVKGLYGLGGRRLGLTSLPPLGCLPAARTIFGYHESGCVSQFNTDAQQFNKKIGSAVANLQKQLPGMKIVVFDIFKPLYDLVKKPSDFGNQMGNRNLPFVHGEIL
;
A
#
# COMPACT_ATOMS: atom_id res chain seq x y z
N MET A 1 -33.95 20.77 -56.58
CA MET A 1 -33.43 21.35 -55.32
C MET A 1 -33.59 20.44 -54.09
N GLY A 2 -34.21 19.25 -54.16
CA GLY A 2 -34.44 18.40 -52.97
C GLY A 2 -33.35 17.37 -52.62
N THR A 3 -32.42 17.06 -53.52
CA THR A 3 -31.41 16.00 -53.33
C THR A 3 -30.15 16.45 -52.58
N SER A 4 -29.88 17.77 -52.52
CA SER A 4 -28.69 18.32 -51.86
C SER A 4 -28.86 18.51 -50.35
N PHE A 5 -30.11 18.62 -49.87
CA PHE A 5 -30.40 18.80 -48.43
C PHE A 5 -30.39 17.48 -47.67
N THR A 6 -30.83 16.39 -48.29
CA THR A 6 -30.85 15.05 -47.67
C THR A 6 -29.44 14.47 -47.50
N THR A 7 -28.54 14.73 -48.45
CA THR A 7 -27.14 14.27 -48.39
C THR A 7 -26.33 15.01 -47.32
N MET A 8 -26.54 16.32 -47.15
CA MET A 8 -25.89 17.09 -46.06
C MET A 8 -26.34 16.65 -44.67
N SER A 9 -27.63 16.29 -44.50
CA SER A 9 -28.17 15.81 -43.23
C SER A 9 -27.60 14.43 -42.85
N LEU A 10 -27.46 13.53 -43.83
CA LEU A 10 -26.88 12.19 -43.61
C LEU A 10 -25.40 12.27 -43.21
N LEU A 11 -24.64 13.19 -43.82
CA LEU A 11 -23.22 13.41 -43.51
C LEU A 11 -23.02 13.95 -42.09
N HIS A 12 -23.89 14.84 -41.62
CA HIS A 12 -23.86 15.34 -40.24
C HIS A 12 -24.20 14.23 -39.24
N LEU A 13 -25.20 13.38 -39.52
CA LEU A 13 -25.52 12.24 -38.66
C LEU A 13 -24.35 11.25 -38.57
N LEU A 14 -23.68 10.98 -39.69
CA LEU A 14 -22.50 10.10 -39.75
C LEU A 14 -21.31 10.69 -38.99
N LEU A 15 -21.09 12.00 -39.06
CA LEU A 15 -20.04 12.69 -38.29
C LEU A 15 -20.35 12.67 -36.79
N ILE A 16 -21.60 12.85 -36.38
CA ILE A 16 -22.04 12.77 -34.97
C ILE A 16 -21.90 11.33 -34.45
N ALA A 17 -22.29 10.33 -35.25
CA ALA A 17 -22.12 8.92 -34.90
C ALA A 17 -20.63 8.53 -34.81
N ALA A 18 -19.79 9.01 -35.74
CA ALA A 18 -18.35 8.76 -35.74
C ALA A 18 -17.65 9.43 -34.55
N SER A 19 -18.04 10.67 -34.19
CA SER A 19 -17.53 11.35 -33.00
C SER A 19 -18.00 10.69 -31.70
N ALA A 20 -19.24 10.18 -31.64
CA ALA A 20 -19.72 9.36 -30.51
C ALA A 20 -18.99 8.00 -30.41
N LEU A 21 -18.62 7.40 -31.54
CA LEU A 21 -17.81 6.17 -31.61
C LEU A 21 -16.34 6.40 -31.22
N LEU A 22 -15.79 7.57 -31.55
CA LEU A 22 -14.44 7.99 -31.15
C LEU A 22 -14.37 8.41 -29.67
N LEU A 23 -15.42 9.03 -29.13
CA LEU A 23 -15.55 9.34 -27.70
C LEU A 23 -15.80 8.09 -26.83
N SER A 24 -16.27 6.98 -27.40
CA SER A 24 -16.48 5.72 -26.70
C SER A 24 -15.27 4.77 -26.75
N HIS A 25 -14.19 5.14 -27.45
CA HIS A 25 -12.96 4.35 -27.55
C HIS A 25 -11.71 5.06 -27.02
N ALA A 26 -11.85 5.96 -26.04
CA ALA A 26 -10.74 6.21 -25.12
C ALA A 26 -10.53 4.93 -24.30
N GLN A 27 -9.80 3.98 -24.87
CA GLN A 27 -9.38 2.75 -24.20
C GLN A 27 -8.66 3.19 -22.94
N ASP A 28 -9.26 2.90 -21.79
CA ASP A 28 -8.66 3.22 -20.50
C ASP A 28 -7.36 2.40 -20.43
N ASP A 29 -6.21 3.07 -20.58
CA ASP A 29 -4.88 2.43 -20.58
C ASP A 29 -4.59 1.66 -19.28
N LYS A 30 -5.43 1.84 -18.26
CA LYS A 30 -5.30 1.18 -16.97
C LYS A 30 -5.60 -0.32 -17.04
N LEU A 31 -4.68 -1.11 -16.49
CA LEU A 31 -4.83 -2.58 -16.39
C LEU A 31 -5.83 -3.02 -15.32
N VAL A 32 -6.15 -2.14 -14.37
CA VAL A 32 -7.17 -2.34 -13.33
C VAL A 32 -7.97 -1.05 -13.11
N PRO A 33 -9.24 -1.10 -12.71
CA PRO A 33 -10.08 0.10 -12.59
C PRO A 33 -9.60 1.06 -11.48
N GLY A 34 -9.04 0.52 -10.39
CA GLY A 34 -8.52 1.27 -9.27
C GLY A 34 -7.50 0.49 -8.44
N ILE A 35 -6.85 1.20 -7.51
CA ILE A 35 -5.89 0.65 -6.55
C ILE A 35 -6.32 1.05 -5.14
N MET A 36 -6.49 0.05 -4.26
CA MET A 36 -6.82 0.26 -2.85
C MET A 36 -5.65 -0.17 -2.00
N THR A 37 -5.11 0.72 -1.17
CA THR A 37 -3.87 0.47 -0.45
C THR A 37 -4.10 0.46 1.05
N PHE A 38 -3.56 -0.52 1.75
CA PHE A 38 -3.65 -0.74 3.19
C PHE A 38 -2.25 -1.02 3.73
N GLY A 39 -1.99 -0.67 4.98
CA GLY A 39 -0.70 -0.97 5.57
C GLY A 39 -0.16 0.07 6.53
N ASP A 40 1.16 0.02 6.66
CA ASP A 40 1.98 0.88 7.49
C ASP A 40 2.59 2.04 6.69
N SER A 41 3.63 2.66 7.26
CA SER A 41 4.35 3.79 6.67
C SER A 41 4.88 3.49 5.26
N ALA A 42 5.25 2.23 4.95
CA ALA A 42 5.79 1.82 3.64
C ALA A 42 4.90 2.19 2.46
N VAL A 43 3.62 2.37 2.71
CA VAL A 43 2.62 2.68 1.70
C VAL A 43 1.72 3.85 2.09
N ASP A 44 1.99 4.57 3.18
CA ASP A 44 1.22 5.77 3.57
C ASP A 44 1.54 6.96 2.67
N VAL A 45 0.49 7.58 2.14
CA VAL A 45 0.57 8.75 1.24
C VAL A 45 0.14 10.05 1.91
N GLY A 46 -0.03 10.06 3.23
CA GLY A 46 -0.32 11.24 4.04
C GLY A 46 -1.59 11.15 4.89
N ASN A 47 -2.12 9.95 5.18
CA ASN A 47 -3.25 9.84 6.11
C ASN A 47 -2.87 10.34 7.51
N ASN A 48 -1.64 10.07 7.95
CA ASN A 48 -1.17 10.47 9.27
C ASN A 48 -1.10 11.98 9.50
N ASP A 49 -1.09 12.79 8.44
CA ASP A 49 -1.09 14.24 8.55
C ASP A 49 -2.38 14.75 9.23
N TYR A 50 -3.48 14.00 9.08
CA TYR A 50 -4.80 14.27 9.62
C TYR A 50 -5.05 13.65 11.00
N LEU A 51 -4.04 13.04 11.62
CA LEU A 51 -4.12 12.37 12.92
C LEU A 51 -3.31 13.09 13.99
N PRO A 52 -3.69 13.00 15.28
CA PRO A 52 -2.87 13.46 16.40
C PRO A 52 -1.81 12.41 16.77
N THR A 53 -0.85 12.18 15.87
CA THR A 53 0.25 11.22 16.04
C THR A 53 1.60 11.86 15.76
N ILE A 54 2.67 11.26 16.31
CA ILE A 54 4.07 11.66 16.04
C ILE A 54 4.61 11.07 14.74
N PHE A 55 3.97 10.01 14.22
CA PHE A 55 4.38 9.35 12.98
C PHE A 55 3.89 10.17 11.78
N LYS A 56 4.58 11.27 11.47
CA LYS A 56 4.28 12.13 10.32
C LYS A 56 5.50 12.31 9.43
N ALA A 57 5.25 12.50 8.14
CA ALA A 57 6.27 12.80 7.12
C ALA A 57 5.89 14.06 6.30
N ASN A 58 5.27 15.04 6.95
CA ASN A 58 4.86 16.33 6.38
C ASN A 58 5.89 17.45 6.60
N TYR A 59 7.17 17.10 6.78
CA TYR A 59 8.26 18.03 7.04
C TYR A 59 9.56 17.56 6.34
N PRO A 60 10.55 18.44 6.11
CA PRO A 60 11.82 18.05 5.49
C PRO A 60 12.58 16.98 6.30
N PRO A 61 13.30 16.04 5.66
CA PRO A 61 13.68 16.00 4.25
C PRO A 61 12.67 15.28 3.33
N TYR A 62 11.52 14.84 3.84
CA TYR A 62 10.52 14.14 3.04
C TYR A 62 10.05 14.98 1.86
N GLY A 63 9.80 14.32 0.73
CA GLY A 63 9.36 14.97 -0.51
C GLY A 63 10.41 15.81 -1.25
N ARG A 64 11.69 15.81 -0.84
CA ARG A 64 12.75 16.61 -1.50
C ARG A 64 13.00 16.27 -2.98
N ASP A 65 12.65 15.07 -3.43
CA ASP A 65 12.84 14.61 -4.81
C ASP A 65 11.56 14.83 -5.66
N PHE A 66 10.47 15.36 -5.08
CA PHE A 66 9.33 15.85 -5.87
C PHE A 66 9.67 17.16 -6.60
N VAL A 67 8.98 17.42 -7.72
CA VAL A 67 9.18 18.62 -8.56
C VAL A 67 9.00 19.92 -7.76
N ASN A 68 8.11 19.93 -6.77
CA ASN A 68 7.86 21.09 -5.90
C ASN A 68 8.70 21.07 -4.60
N HIS A 69 9.50 20.02 -4.38
CA HIS A 69 10.30 19.79 -3.17
C HIS A 69 9.48 19.86 -1.86
N GLN A 70 8.18 19.51 -1.90
CA GLN A 70 7.30 19.57 -0.73
C GLN A 70 7.02 18.17 -0.16
N PRO A 71 7.00 18.02 1.17
CA PRO A 71 6.55 16.79 1.80
C PRO A 71 5.05 16.58 1.59
N THR A 72 4.65 15.34 1.29
CA THR A 72 3.23 14.98 1.07
C THR A 72 2.69 14.06 2.16
N GLY A 73 3.44 13.84 3.24
CA GLY A 73 3.14 12.77 4.21
C GLY A 73 3.60 11.37 3.79
N ARG A 74 4.28 11.25 2.63
CA ARG A 74 5.01 10.04 2.24
C ARG A 74 6.33 9.96 2.98
N PHE A 75 6.61 8.82 3.58
CA PHE A 75 7.85 8.55 4.32
C PHE A 75 9.02 8.22 3.37
N CYS A 76 9.17 9.01 2.31
CA CYS A 76 10.29 8.96 1.39
C CYS A 76 10.51 10.34 0.75
N ASN A 77 11.55 10.45 -0.07
CA ASN A 77 11.87 11.71 -0.73
C ASN A 77 11.02 11.97 -1.99
N GLY A 78 10.31 10.97 -2.51
CA GLY A 78 9.56 11.09 -3.76
C GLY A 78 8.46 10.05 -3.87
N LYS A 79 8.46 9.27 -4.96
CA LYS A 79 7.47 8.21 -5.20
C LYS A 79 7.69 7.00 -4.28
N LEU A 80 6.61 6.46 -3.74
CA LEU A 80 6.59 5.13 -3.12
C LEU A 80 6.60 4.04 -4.19
N ALA A 81 6.93 2.81 -3.81
CA ALA A 81 6.83 1.65 -4.70
C ALA A 81 5.39 1.45 -5.24
N THR A 82 4.38 1.83 -4.47
CA THR A 82 2.97 1.84 -4.88
C THR A 82 2.66 2.90 -5.94
N ASP A 83 3.30 4.07 -5.89
CA ASP A 83 3.16 5.09 -6.94
C ASP A 83 3.79 4.59 -8.26
N ILE A 84 4.97 3.96 -8.19
CA ILE A 84 5.63 3.34 -9.37
C ILE A 84 4.80 2.18 -9.93
N THR A 85 4.17 1.40 -9.05
CA THR A 85 3.24 0.34 -9.45
C THR A 85 2.03 0.93 -10.19
N ALA A 86 1.48 2.03 -9.71
CA ALA A 86 0.37 2.72 -10.37
C ALA A 86 0.77 3.26 -11.76
N ASP A 87 1.97 3.85 -11.89
CA ASP A 87 2.51 4.27 -13.19
C ASP A 87 2.57 3.09 -14.18
N THR A 88 3.10 1.95 -13.72
CA THR A 88 3.23 0.73 -14.53
C THR A 88 1.87 0.15 -14.93
N LEU A 89 0.85 0.36 -14.10
CA LEU A 89 -0.53 -0.08 -14.36
C LEU A 89 -1.32 0.90 -15.24
N GLY A 90 -0.71 1.99 -15.72
CA GLY A 90 -1.32 2.95 -16.65
C GLY A 90 -2.03 4.12 -15.97
N PHE A 91 -1.88 4.31 -14.66
CA PHE A 91 -2.48 5.44 -13.96
C PHE A 91 -1.67 6.72 -14.20
N LYS A 92 -2.38 7.84 -14.44
CA LYS A 92 -1.78 9.17 -14.60
C LYS A 92 -1.80 9.99 -13.30
N THR A 93 -2.59 9.54 -12.33
CA THR A 93 -2.77 10.13 -11.00
C THR A 93 -2.89 9.01 -9.98
N TYR A 94 -2.54 9.27 -8.73
CA TYR A 94 -2.47 8.26 -7.68
C TYR A 94 -3.71 8.31 -6.78
N PRO A 95 -4.13 7.17 -6.20
CA PRO A 95 -5.14 7.14 -5.15
C PRO A 95 -4.78 8.12 -4.00
N PRO A 96 -5.70 9.00 -3.57
CA PRO A 96 -5.43 9.95 -2.50
C PRO A 96 -5.37 9.26 -1.13
N ALA A 97 -4.73 9.92 -0.15
CA ALA A 97 -4.92 9.60 1.27
C ALA A 97 -6.41 9.74 1.61
N TYR A 98 -7.04 8.70 2.13
CA TYR A 98 -8.49 8.69 2.34
C TYR A 98 -8.98 9.74 3.35
N LEU A 99 -8.14 10.15 4.31
CA LEU A 99 -8.46 11.23 5.25
C LEU A 99 -8.28 12.63 4.66
N SER A 100 -7.65 12.76 3.50
CA SER A 100 -7.44 14.06 2.86
C SER A 100 -8.71 14.61 2.21
N PRO A 101 -8.83 15.95 2.07
CA PRO A 101 -9.90 16.57 1.30
C PRO A 101 -9.96 16.09 -0.17
N ASP A 102 -8.84 15.59 -0.71
CA ASP A 102 -8.77 15.09 -2.08
C ASP A 102 -9.52 13.77 -2.29
N ALA A 103 -9.83 13.03 -1.21
CA ALA A 103 -10.59 11.78 -1.26
C ALA A 103 -12.10 12.00 -1.41
N MET A 104 -12.50 12.74 -2.46
CA MET A 104 -13.89 13.05 -2.76
C MET A 104 -14.21 13.02 -4.26
N GLY A 105 -15.50 12.87 -4.57
CA GLY A 105 -15.99 12.94 -5.95
C GLY A 105 -15.29 11.96 -6.89
N ASN A 106 -14.91 12.45 -8.07
CA ASN A 106 -14.29 11.64 -9.12
C ASN A 106 -12.91 11.10 -8.75
N ASN A 107 -12.22 11.68 -7.76
CA ASN A 107 -10.92 11.17 -7.30
C ASN A 107 -11.04 9.78 -6.67
N LEU A 108 -12.23 9.43 -6.19
CA LEU A 108 -12.51 8.08 -5.67
C LEU A 108 -12.58 7.03 -6.78
N LEU A 109 -12.74 7.40 -8.05
CA LEU A 109 -12.91 6.42 -9.14
C LEU A 109 -11.64 5.60 -9.42
N ILE A 110 -10.47 6.11 -9.02
CA ILE A 110 -9.17 5.42 -9.18
C ILE A 110 -8.74 4.66 -7.92
N GLY A 111 -9.53 4.74 -6.85
CA GLY A 111 -9.23 4.12 -5.57
C GLY A 111 -8.88 5.12 -4.46
N ALA A 112 -8.41 4.58 -3.34
CA ALA A 112 -7.95 5.36 -2.19
C ALA A 112 -6.88 4.60 -1.40
N ASN A 113 -6.08 5.35 -0.66
CA ASN A 113 -5.08 4.83 0.25
C ASN A 113 -5.56 4.98 1.70
N PHE A 114 -5.64 3.86 2.41
CA PHE A 114 -6.08 3.75 3.80
C PHE A 114 -4.92 3.47 4.76
N ALA A 115 -3.70 3.31 4.26
CA ALA A 115 -2.53 3.01 5.07
C ALA A 115 -2.20 4.14 6.05
N SER A 116 -1.55 3.78 7.16
CA SER A 116 -1.22 4.71 8.23
C SER A 116 0.11 4.32 8.85
N ALA A 117 1.04 5.27 8.88
CA ALA A 117 2.32 5.11 9.55
C ALA A 117 2.15 4.79 11.06
N GLY A 118 2.99 3.90 11.58
CA GLY A 118 2.82 3.29 12.90
C GLY A 118 1.77 2.15 13.00
N SER A 119 1.10 1.80 11.89
CA SER A 119 0.15 0.67 11.84
C SER A 119 0.83 -0.67 11.55
N GLY A 120 0.08 -1.76 11.61
CA GLY A 120 0.55 -3.13 11.43
C GLY A 120 -0.59 -4.14 11.50
N PHE A 121 -0.25 -5.43 11.57
CA PHE A 121 -1.21 -6.50 11.82
C PHE A 121 -1.69 -6.52 13.29
N ASP A 122 -0.93 -5.95 14.23
CA ASP A 122 -1.33 -5.82 15.63
C ASP A 122 -2.10 -4.51 15.86
N ASP A 123 -3.43 -4.60 15.82
CA ASP A 123 -4.31 -3.45 16.04
C ASP A 123 -4.07 -2.77 17.40
N LYS A 124 -3.65 -3.50 18.44
CA LYS A 124 -3.40 -2.90 19.76
C LYS A 124 -2.13 -2.05 19.71
N ALA A 125 -1.09 -2.55 19.05
CA ALA A 125 0.14 -1.78 18.84
C ALA A 125 -0.14 -0.52 18.01
N ALA A 126 -0.86 -0.65 16.90
CA ALA A 126 -1.24 0.47 16.04
C ALA A 126 -2.06 1.54 16.80
N ALA A 127 -3.00 1.11 17.65
CA ALA A 127 -3.80 2.03 18.46
C ALA A 127 -2.95 2.81 19.49
N LEU A 128 -1.95 2.17 20.11
CA LEU A 128 -1.02 2.84 21.03
C LEU A 128 -0.15 3.89 20.31
N ASN A 129 0.12 3.69 19.02
CA ASN A 129 0.82 4.65 18.16
C ASN A 129 -0.07 5.80 17.66
N HIS A 130 -1.36 5.82 18.03
CA HIS A 130 -2.36 6.73 17.47
C HIS A 130 -2.45 6.65 15.93
N ALA A 131 -2.14 5.48 15.37
CA ALA A 131 -2.26 5.17 13.95
C ALA A 131 -3.66 4.59 13.63
N ILE A 132 -4.03 4.58 12.35
CA ILE A 132 -5.24 3.87 11.89
C ILE A 132 -4.93 2.37 11.90
N THR A 133 -5.57 1.62 12.78
CA THR A 133 -5.37 0.16 12.89
C THR A 133 -5.83 -0.54 11.61
N LEU A 134 -5.29 -1.72 11.29
CA LEU A 134 -5.63 -2.42 10.04
C LEU A 134 -7.14 -2.72 9.95
N SER A 135 -7.80 -3.02 11.07
CA SER A 135 -9.27 -3.14 11.11
C SER A 135 -9.98 -1.81 10.83
N GLN A 136 -9.48 -0.68 11.35
CA GLN A 136 -10.04 0.64 11.04
C GLN A 136 -9.83 1.00 9.56
N GLN A 137 -8.69 0.65 8.97
CA GLN A 137 -8.45 0.85 7.53
C GLN A 137 -9.50 0.11 6.69
N LEU A 138 -9.91 -1.10 7.12
CA LEU A 138 -10.96 -1.85 6.47
C LEU A 138 -12.36 -1.20 6.63
N GLU A 139 -12.65 -0.61 7.78
CA GLU A 139 -13.89 0.17 7.97
C GLU A 139 -13.90 1.47 7.14
N LEU A 140 -12.76 2.15 7.00
CA LEU A 140 -12.63 3.28 6.06
C LEU A 140 -12.87 2.83 4.62
N PHE A 141 -12.38 1.65 4.24
CA PHE A 141 -12.68 1.08 2.92
C PHE A 141 -14.17 0.77 2.74
N LYS A 142 -14.85 0.29 3.78
CA LYS A 142 -16.31 0.08 3.75
C LYS A 142 -17.07 1.40 3.58
N GLU A 143 -16.64 2.48 4.24
CA GLU A 143 -17.19 3.82 4.03
C GLU A 143 -16.91 4.31 2.59
N TYR A 144 -15.68 4.13 2.10
CA TYR A 144 -15.28 4.46 0.73
C TYR A 144 -16.20 3.78 -0.29
N LYS A 145 -16.55 2.50 -0.10
CA LYS A 145 -17.50 1.81 -1.00
C LYS A 145 -18.84 2.55 -1.10
N GLY A 146 -19.33 3.06 0.02
CA GLY A 146 -20.56 3.86 0.05
C GLY A 146 -20.42 5.17 -0.72
N LYS A 147 -19.29 5.88 -0.56
CA LYS A 147 -18.98 7.10 -1.31
C LYS A 147 -18.83 6.81 -2.82
N LEU A 148 -18.10 5.75 -3.17
CA LEU A 148 -17.89 5.31 -4.54
C LEU A 148 -19.21 4.99 -5.24
N ALA A 149 -20.14 4.30 -4.56
CA ALA A 149 -21.46 4.01 -5.12
C ALA A 149 -22.27 5.27 -5.43
N LYS A 150 -22.13 6.34 -4.61
CA LYS A 150 -22.77 7.64 -4.88
C LYS A 150 -22.19 8.35 -6.10
N VAL A 151 -20.89 8.21 -6.34
CA VAL A 151 -20.18 8.84 -7.47
C VAL A 151 -20.34 8.06 -8.76
N ALA A 152 -20.15 6.73 -8.71
CA ALA A 152 -20.08 5.88 -9.89
C ALA A 152 -21.43 5.20 -10.25
N GLY A 153 -22.37 5.17 -9.32
CA GLY A 153 -23.55 4.31 -9.37
C GLY A 153 -23.24 2.87 -8.92
N ALA A 154 -24.29 2.16 -8.49
CA ALA A 154 -24.15 0.85 -7.84
C ALA A 154 -23.41 -0.18 -8.72
N ASN A 155 -23.82 -0.34 -9.98
CA ASN A 155 -23.24 -1.34 -10.88
C ASN A 155 -21.75 -1.07 -11.16
N LYS A 156 -21.41 0.17 -11.53
CA LYS A 156 -20.01 0.54 -11.82
C LYS A 156 -19.15 0.45 -10.57
N SER A 157 -19.66 0.87 -9.40
CA SER A 157 -18.93 0.73 -8.15
C SER A 157 -18.63 -0.74 -7.81
N ALA A 158 -19.58 -1.65 -8.01
CA ALA A 158 -19.38 -3.07 -7.78
C ALA A 158 -18.28 -3.65 -8.69
N THR A 159 -18.25 -3.24 -9.97
CA THR A 159 -17.18 -3.61 -10.91
C THR A 159 -15.82 -3.07 -10.46
N ILE A 160 -15.74 -1.78 -10.09
CA ILE A 160 -14.50 -1.18 -9.60
C ILE A 160 -13.98 -1.98 -8.40
N ILE A 161 -14.82 -2.26 -7.39
CA ILE A 161 -14.43 -3.02 -6.20
C ILE A 161 -13.95 -4.43 -6.56
N LYS A 162 -14.68 -5.15 -7.42
CA LYS A 162 -14.34 -6.53 -7.77
C LYS A 162 -13.01 -6.63 -8.53
N ASP A 163 -12.76 -5.71 -9.46
CA ASP A 163 -11.66 -5.83 -10.42
C ASP A 163 -10.42 -4.99 -10.08
N SER A 164 -10.50 -4.11 -9.07
CA SER A 164 -9.36 -3.33 -8.57
C SER A 164 -8.26 -4.20 -7.96
N LEU A 165 -7.05 -3.64 -7.93
CA LEU A 165 -5.92 -4.18 -7.19
C LEU A 165 -5.97 -3.68 -5.74
N TYR A 166 -5.74 -4.60 -4.81
CA TYR A 166 -5.57 -4.30 -3.39
C TYR A 166 -4.10 -4.51 -3.04
N VAL A 167 -3.48 -3.56 -2.35
CA VAL A 167 -2.09 -3.66 -1.89
C VAL A 167 -2.07 -3.62 -0.37
N LEU A 168 -1.38 -4.58 0.25
CA LEU A 168 -1.14 -4.63 1.69
C LEU A 168 0.36 -4.70 1.97
N SER A 169 0.87 -3.74 2.76
CA SER A 169 2.22 -3.77 3.31
C SER A 169 2.15 -3.51 4.81
N ALA A 170 2.41 -4.53 5.62
CA ALA A 170 2.34 -4.44 7.07
C ALA A 170 3.30 -5.44 7.71
N GLY A 171 3.61 -5.23 8.99
CA GLY A 171 4.40 -6.16 9.81
C GLY A 171 5.71 -5.59 10.31
N SER A 172 6.31 -4.62 9.60
CA SER A 172 7.61 -4.07 9.99
C SER A 172 7.52 -3.35 11.34
N SER A 173 6.46 -2.53 11.52
CA SER A 173 6.21 -1.81 12.77
C SER A 173 5.82 -2.75 13.91
N ASP A 174 5.07 -3.84 13.64
CA ASP A 174 4.72 -4.84 14.67
C ASP A 174 5.98 -5.43 15.33
N PHE A 175 7.02 -5.71 14.54
CA PHE A 175 8.28 -6.23 15.05
C PHE A 175 9.16 -5.14 15.66
N LEU A 176 9.50 -4.09 14.88
CA LEU A 176 10.52 -3.12 15.27
C LEU A 176 10.04 -2.07 16.28
N GLN A 177 8.77 -1.67 16.22
CA GLN A 177 8.22 -0.61 17.06
C GLN A 177 7.37 -1.14 18.21
N ASN A 178 7.07 -2.44 18.21
CA ASN A 178 6.34 -3.07 19.31
C ASN A 178 7.11 -4.27 19.88
N TYR A 179 7.20 -5.41 19.18
CA TYR A 179 7.74 -6.65 19.75
C TYR A 179 9.15 -6.51 20.36
N TYR A 180 10.13 -5.99 19.62
CA TYR A 180 11.51 -5.93 20.12
C TYR A 180 11.74 -4.86 21.20
N VAL A 181 10.91 -3.81 21.25
CA VAL A 181 11.03 -2.72 22.23
C VAL A 181 10.11 -2.90 23.45
N ASN A 182 9.13 -3.81 23.39
CA ASN A 182 8.17 -4.04 24.46
C ASN A 182 8.54 -5.26 25.32
N PRO A 183 9.16 -5.06 26.50
CA PRO A 183 9.60 -6.17 27.35
C PRO A 183 8.46 -6.97 27.94
N LEU A 184 7.24 -6.42 28.01
CA LEU A 184 6.08 -7.17 28.48
C LEU A 184 5.61 -8.18 27.43
N LEU A 185 5.82 -7.87 26.15
CA LEU A 185 5.41 -8.73 25.04
C LEU A 185 6.47 -9.80 24.75
N ASN A 186 7.74 -9.41 24.59
CA ASN A 186 8.81 -10.35 24.21
C ASN A 186 9.26 -11.30 25.34
N LYS A 187 8.89 -11.04 26.61
CA LYS A 187 9.04 -12.01 27.70
C LYS A 187 7.96 -13.10 27.70
N VAL A 188 6.80 -12.82 27.12
CA VAL A 188 5.64 -13.73 27.14
C VAL A 188 5.55 -14.53 25.84
N TYR A 189 5.93 -13.92 24.71
CA TYR A 189 5.87 -14.55 23.39
C TYR A 189 7.26 -14.63 22.77
N THR A 190 7.58 -15.78 22.19
CA THR A 190 8.67 -15.88 21.22
C THR A 190 8.30 -15.15 19.93
N ALA A 191 9.29 -14.79 19.11
CA ALA A 191 9.04 -14.11 17.83
C ALA A 191 8.16 -14.97 16.91
N ASP A 192 8.32 -16.30 16.94
CA ASP A 192 7.50 -17.25 16.20
C ASP A 192 6.03 -17.26 16.66
N GLN A 193 5.79 -17.21 17.97
CA GLN A 193 4.45 -17.12 18.55
C GLN A 193 3.78 -15.79 18.21
N TYR A 194 4.52 -14.69 18.31
CA TYR A 194 4.02 -13.37 17.92
C TYR A 194 3.70 -13.32 16.42
N GLY A 195 4.58 -13.86 15.57
CA GLY A 195 4.33 -13.99 14.14
C GLY A 195 3.07 -14.82 13.83
N SER A 196 2.78 -15.85 14.62
CA SER A 196 1.55 -16.65 14.49
C SER A 196 0.30 -15.85 14.88
N TYR A 197 0.41 -14.97 15.88
CA TYR A 197 -0.65 -14.01 16.23
C TYR A 197 -0.91 -13.02 15.08
N LEU A 198 0.12 -12.40 14.51
CA LEU A 198 -0.01 -11.48 13.38
C LEU A 198 -0.63 -12.15 12.14
N VAL A 199 -0.30 -13.42 11.87
CA VAL A 199 -0.93 -14.20 10.79
C VAL A 199 -2.44 -14.38 11.02
N SER A 200 -2.89 -14.48 12.27
CA SER A 200 -4.33 -14.53 12.59
C SER A 200 -5.03 -13.21 12.24
N SER A 201 -4.41 -12.08 12.56
CA SER A 201 -4.90 -10.75 12.16
C SER A 201 -4.93 -10.61 10.63
N PHE A 202 -3.88 -11.04 9.93
CA PHE A 202 -3.85 -11.08 8.47
C PHE A 202 -5.00 -11.90 7.88
N ASN A 203 -5.25 -13.11 8.39
CA ASN A 203 -6.37 -13.94 7.95
C ASN A 203 -7.73 -13.24 8.14
N THR A 204 -7.89 -12.52 9.26
CA THR A 204 -9.10 -11.76 9.57
C THR A 204 -9.28 -10.62 8.58
N PHE A 205 -8.23 -9.84 8.33
CA PHE A 205 -8.25 -8.76 7.33
C PHE A 205 -8.62 -9.29 5.94
N VAL A 206 -7.99 -10.36 5.46
CA VAL A 206 -8.26 -10.91 4.11
C VAL A 206 -9.72 -11.38 3.99
N LYS A 207 -10.25 -12.05 5.01
CA LYS A 207 -11.66 -12.47 5.03
C LYS A 207 -12.61 -11.27 5.02
N GLY A 208 -12.30 -10.23 5.78
CA GLY A 208 -13.06 -8.99 5.79
C GLY A 208 -13.04 -8.27 4.43
N LEU A 209 -11.85 -8.14 3.83
CA LEU A 209 -11.67 -7.58 2.49
C LEU A 209 -12.46 -8.36 1.44
N TYR A 210 -12.40 -9.70 1.50
CA TYR A 210 -13.17 -10.58 0.62
C TYR A 210 -14.68 -10.39 0.80
N GLY A 211 -15.16 -10.30 2.05
CA GLY A 211 -16.55 -9.99 2.39
C GLY A 211 -17.01 -8.64 1.85
N LEU A 212 -16.10 -7.67 1.75
CA LEU A 212 -16.33 -6.38 1.13
C LEU A 212 -16.19 -6.38 -0.40
N GLY A 213 -15.94 -7.53 -1.03
CA GLY A 213 -15.94 -7.67 -2.49
C GLY A 213 -14.56 -7.60 -3.14
N GLY A 214 -13.49 -7.38 -2.37
CA GLY A 214 -12.12 -7.41 -2.90
C GLY A 214 -11.74 -8.81 -3.38
N ARG A 215 -11.04 -8.91 -4.51
CA ARG A 215 -10.68 -10.20 -5.13
C ARG A 215 -9.22 -10.36 -5.55
N ARG A 216 -8.43 -9.27 -5.58
CA ARG A 216 -7.05 -9.29 -6.09
C ARG A 216 -6.12 -8.59 -5.11
N LEU A 217 -5.47 -9.35 -4.22
CA LEU A 217 -4.59 -8.82 -3.19
C LEU A 217 -3.12 -9.07 -3.55
N GLY A 218 -2.34 -8.01 -3.59
CA GLY A 218 -0.89 -8.03 -3.52
C GLY A 218 -0.43 -7.76 -2.09
N LEU A 219 0.31 -8.68 -1.50
CA LEU A 219 0.87 -8.58 -0.15
C LEU A 219 2.39 -8.53 -0.24
N THR A 220 3.05 -7.58 0.42
CA THR A 220 4.51 -7.62 0.53
C THR A 220 4.95 -8.62 1.61
N SER A 221 6.08 -9.29 1.40
CA SER A 221 6.78 -9.97 2.49
C SER A 221 7.40 -8.94 3.45
N LEU A 222 7.85 -9.38 4.62
CA LEU A 222 8.64 -8.53 5.51
C LEU A 222 10.01 -8.21 4.91
N PRO A 223 10.51 -7.00 5.23
CA PRO A 223 11.89 -6.55 5.28
C PRO A 223 12.97 -7.61 5.48
N PRO A 224 14.23 -7.47 5.02
CA PRO A 224 15.33 -7.82 5.91
C PRO A 224 15.33 -6.85 7.11
N LEU A 225 14.49 -7.12 8.11
CA LEU A 225 14.24 -6.20 9.23
C LEU A 225 15.52 -5.78 9.95
N GLY A 226 16.47 -6.70 10.13
CA GLY A 226 17.75 -6.42 10.78
C GLY A 226 18.63 -5.47 9.99
N CYS A 227 18.39 -5.31 8.69
CA CYS A 227 19.11 -4.36 7.85
C CYS A 227 18.48 -2.96 7.86
N LEU A 228 17.27 -2.81 8.39
CA LEU A 228 16.61 -1.50 8.45
C LEU A 228 17.40 -0.53 9.33
N PRO A 229 17.49 0.76 8.97
CA PRO A 229 18.32 1.72 9.68
C PRO A 229 18.00 1.80 11.18
N ALA A 230 16.71 1.76 11.56
CA ALA A 230 16.28 1.74 12.96
C ALA A 230 16.79 0.50 13.71
N ALA A 231 16.71 -0.68 13.09
CA ALA A 231 17.21 -1.93 13.69
C ALA A 231 18.72 -1.87 13.93
N ARG A 232 19.48 -1.40 12.94
CA ARG A 232 20.94 -1.27 13.03
C ARG A 232 21.37 -0.27 14.09
N THR A 233 20.65 0.84 14.22
CA THR A 233 20.98 1.91 15.17
C THR A 233 20.63 1.54 16.60
N ILE A 234 19.46 0.92 16.82
CA ILE A 234 18.94 0.64 18.17
C ILE A 234 19.43 -0.70 18.70
N PHE A 235 19.66 -1.70 17.84
CA PHE A 235 19.96 -3.08 18.26
C PHE A 235 21.29 -3.61 17.72
N GLY A 236 21.98 -2.87 16.83
CA GLY A 236 23.20 -3.32 16.16
C GLY A 236 24.49 -3.16 16.96
N TYR A 237 24.45 -2.78 18.24
CA TYR A 237 25.65 -2.47 19.04
C TYR A 237 26.70 -3.60 19.11
N HIS A 238 26.30 -4.85 18.87
CA HIS A 238 27.15 -6.03 18.94
C HIS A 238 27.42 -6.70 17.57
N GLU A 239 26.88 -6.15 16.47
CA GLU A 239 27.00 -6.72 15.13
C GLU A 239 27.38 -5.65 14.11
N SER A 240 28.45 -5.89 13.33
CA SER A 240 28.75 -5.04 12.18
C SER A 240 27.79 -5.36 11.04
N GLY A 241 26.81 -4.48 10.79
CA GLY A 241 25.89 -4.60 9.66
C GLY A 241 24.44 -4.78 10.07
N CYS A 242 23.79 -5.83 9.56
CA CYS A 242 22.39 -6.14 9.85
C CYS A 242 22.27 -7.03 11.09
N VAL A 243 21.23 -6.82 11.90
CA VAL A 243 20.91 -7.69 13.05
C VAL A 243 20.41 -9.06 12.56
N SER A 244 21.25 -10.08 12.72
CA SER A 244 21.03 -11.42 12.14
C SER A 244 19.74 -12.10 12.62
N GLN A 245 19.41 -11.97 13.92
CA GLN A 245 18.21 -12.55 14.52
C GLN A 245 16.93 -11.97 13.88
N PHE A 246 16.88 -10.66 13.64
CA PHE A 246 15.67 -10.01 13.09
C PHE A 246 15.42 -10.45 11.65
N ASN A 247 16.47 -10.68 10.87
CA ASN A 247 16.36 -11.24 9.53
C ASN A 247 15.85 -12.69 9.56
N THR A 248 16.30 -13.48 10.55
CA THR A 248 15.82 -14.85 10.75
C THR A 248 14.33 -14.87 11.09
N ASP A 249 13.89 -14.03 12.03
CA ASP A 249 12.48 -13.90 12.42
C ASP A 249 11.62 -13.46 11.23
N ALA A 250 12.08 -12.48 10.45
CA ALA A 250 11.38 -12.00 9.26
C ALA A 250 11.19 -13.12 8.21
N GLN A 251 12.22 -13.93 7.95
CA GLN A 251 12.12 -15.07 7.04
C GLN A 251 11.16 -16.15 7.55
N GLN A 252 11.16 -16.42 8.85
CA GLN A 252 10.21 -17.37 9.46
C GLN A 252 8.78 -16.87 9.33
N PHE A 253 8.53 -15.59 9.61
CA PHE A 253 7.21 -14.98 9.42
C PHE A 253 6.77 -15.03 7.95
N ASN A 254 7.65 -14.70 7.01
CA ASN A 254 7.36 -14.75 5.57
C ASN A 254 6.93 -16.15 5.11
N LYS A 255 7.52 -17.22 5.65
CA LYS A 255 7.08 -18.60 5.40
C LYS A 255 5.67 -18.87 5.96
N LYS A 256 5.35 -18.38 7.16
CA LYS A 256 4.00 -18.50 7.75
C LYS A 256 2.95 -17.76 6.92
N ILE A 257 3.25 -16.55 6.47
CA ILE A 257 2.39 -15.78 5.56
C ILE A 257 2.16 -16.52 4.25
N GLY A 258 3.20 -17.07 3.62
CA GLY A 258 3.05 -17.88 2.40
C GLY A 258 2.10 -19.07 2.60
N SER A 259 2.20 -19.74 3.75
CA SER A 259 1.33 -20.86 4.11
C SER A 259 -0.12 -20.41 4.36
N ALA A 260 -0.31 -19.28 5.03
CA ALA A 260 -1.62 -18.66 5.27
C ALA A 260 -2.29 -18.26 3.96
N VAL A 261 -1.55 -17.64 3.04
CA VAL A 261 -2.01 -17.29 1.69
C VAL A 261 -2.49 -18.53 0.93
N ALA A 262 -1.68 -19.59 0.91
CA ALA A 262 -2.07 -20.84 0.24
C ALA A 262 -3.37 -21.44 0.81
N ASN A 263 -3.60 -21.32 2.12
CA ASN A 263 -4.83 -21.77 2.77
C ASN A 263 -6.02 -20.86 2.46
N LEU A 264 -5.84 -19.54 2.50
CA LEU A 264 -6.89 -18.56 2.19
C LEU A 264 -7.39 -18.70 0.75
N GLN A 265 -6.50 -18.91 -0.22
CA GLN A 265 -6.92 -19.11 -1.62
C GLN A 265 -7.78 -20.37 -1.83
N LYS A 266 -7.59 -21.41 -0.99
CA LYS A 266 -8.45 -22.61 -1.03
C LYS A 266 -9.82 -22.34 -0.39
N GLN A 267 -9.88 -21.46 0.61
CA GLN A 267 -11.11 -21.14 1.35
C GLN A 267 -11.96 -20.06 0.70
N LEU A 268 -11.37 -19.22 -0.16
CA LEU A 268 -12.03 -18.02 -0.71
C LEU A 268 -12.10 -18.10 -2.24
N PRO A 269 -13.18 -18.68 -2.81
CA PRO A 269 -13.33 -18.83 -4.25
C PRO A 269 -13.19 -17.51 -5.02
N GLY A 270 -12.33 -17.51 -6.04
CA GLY A 270 -12.07 -16.34 -6.87
C GLY A 270 -11.19 -15.26 -6.22
N MET A 271 -10.71 -15.45 -4.98
CA MET A 271 -9.68 -14.60 -4.40
C MET A 271 -8.32 -14.97 -4.96
N LYS A 272 -7.61 -13.98 -5.49
CA LYS A 272 -6.21 -14.09 -5.93
C LYS A 272 -5.33 -13.32 -4.96
N ILE A 273 -4.32 -13.97 -4.41
CA ILE A 273 -3.38 -13.37 -3.48
C ILE A 273 -1.96 -13.64 -4.00
N VAL A 274 -1.20 -12.59 -4.24
CA VAL A 274 0.20 -12.67 -4.66
C VAL A 274 1.06 -12.11 -3.55
N VAL A 275 2.08 -12.86 -3.13
CA VAL A 275 3.10 -12.36 -2.20
C VAL A 275 4.26 -11.80 -3.02
N PHE A 276 4.50 -10.50 -2.90
CA PHE A 276 5.66 -9.82 -3.44
C PHE A 276 6.82 -9.97 -2.46
N ASP A 277 7.78 -10.84 -2.78
CA ASP A 277 8.94 -11.03 -1.93
C ASP A 277 9.91 -9.85 -2.04
N ILE A 278 9.89 -8.98 -1.04
CA ILE A 278 10.80 -7.84 -0.93
C ILE A 278 12.02 -8.14 -0.06
N PHE A 279 12.04 -9.27 0.66
CA PHE A 279 13.16 -9.61 1.55
C PHE A 279 14.45 -9.74 0.76
N LYS A 280 14.46 -10.63 -0.24
CA LYS A 280 15.68 -10.96 -0.98
C LYS A 280 16.24 -9.78 -1.78
N PRO A 281 15.44 -9.06 -2.59
CA PRO A 281 15.95 -7.91 -3.35
C PRO A 281 16.57 -6.83 -2.45
N LEU A 282 15.93 -6.51 -1.32
CA LEU A 282 16.45 -5.51 -0.39
C LEU A 282 17.68 -6.01 0.38
N TYR A 283 17.73 -7.30 0.72
CA TYR A 283 18.90 -7.88 1.37
C TYR A 283 20.12 -7.90 0.45
N ASP A 284 19.93 -8.29 -0.81
CA ASP A 284 20.98 -8.27 -1.83
C ASP A 284 21.47 -6.84 -2.08
N LEU A 285 20.57 -5.85 -2.13
CA LEU A 285 20.94 -4.43 -2.25
C LEU A 285 21.85 -3.97 -1.11
N VAL A 286 21.54 -4.35 0.14
CA VAL A 286 22.36 -4.00 1.31
C VAL A 286 23.72 -4.73 1.29
N LYS A 287 23.74 -5.98 0.85
CA LYS A 287 24.98 -6.80 0.84
C LYS A 287 25.89 -6.53 -0.35
N LYS A 288 25.34 -6.12 -1.49
CA LYS A 288 26.05 -5.89 -2.75
C LYS A 288 25.55 -4.61 -3.44
N PRO A 289 25.71 -3.43 -2.82
CA PRO A 289 25.22 -2.18 -3.39
C PRO A 289 25.84 -1.85 -4.75
N SER A 290 27.05 -2.34 -5.04
CA SER A 290 27.71 -2.19 -6.34
C SER A 290 26.89 -2.73 -7.50
N ASP A 291 26.11 -3.79 -7.27
CA ASP A 291 25.32 -4.47 -8.31
C ASP A 291 24.07 -3.65 -8.69
N PHE A 292 23.72 -2.65 -7.88
CA PHE A 292 22.53 -1.80 -8.02
C PHE A 292 22.88 -0.31 -8.22
N GLY A 293 24.16 0.00 -8.46
CA GLY A 293 24.69 1.35 -8.60
C GLY A 293 25.25 1.92 -7.29
N ASN A 294 26.44 2.53 -7.36
CA ASN A 294 27.26 2.98 -6.22
C ASN A 294 26.68 4.15 -5.39
N GLN A 295 25.39 4.46 -5.45
CA GLN A 295 24.83 5.64 -4.77
C GLN A 295 24.24 5.35 -3.37
N MET A 296 23.97 4.09 -3.01
CA MET A 296 23.31 3.74 -1.74
C MET A 296 24.26 3.22 -0.64
N GLY A 297 25.48 2.77 -0.99
CA GLY A 297 26.36 2.08 -0.05
C GLY A 297 26.97 2.93 1.08
N ASN A 298 26.83 4.26 1.05
CA ASN A 298 27.54 5.14 2.00
C ASN A 298 26.83 6.47 2.32
N ARG A 299 25.54 6.63 1.98
CA ARG A 299 24.77 7.79 2.42
C ARG A 299 23.95 7.37 3.62
N ASN A 300 24.22 7.96 4.78
CA ASN A 300 23.26 8.04 5.87
C ASN A 300 21.97 8.63 5.27
N LEU A 301 20.98 7.77 4.97
CA LEU A 301 19.64 8.24 4.69
C LEU A 301 19.25 9.05 5.92
N PRO A 302 18.94 10.36 5.79
CA PRO A 302 18.65 11.18 6.95
C PRO A 302 17.42 10.60 7.63
N PHE A 303 17.68 9.96 8.77
CA PHE A 303 16.70 9.50 9.73
C PHE A 303 15.89 10.70 10.18
N VAL A 304 14.59 10.69 9.90
CA VAL A 304 13.69 11.57 10.63
C VAL A 304 12.51 10.73 11.12
N HIS A 305 12.63 10.19 12.34
CA HIS A 305 11.61 9.48 13.12
C HIS A 305 11.27 8.03 12.73
N GLY A 306 12.28 7.15 12.73
CA GLY A 306 12.06 5.73 13.05
C GLY A 306 11.30 4.88 12.03
N GLU A 307 10.85 5.44 10.92
CA GLU A 307 10.08 4.75 9.90
C GLU A 307 10.69 4.95 8.51
N ILE A 308 11.08 3.81 7.92
CA ILE A 308 11.40 3.51 6.51
C ILE A 308 12.89 3.47 6.09
N LEU A 309 13.22 2.26 5.60
CA LEU A 309 14.20 1.76 4.61
C LEU A 309 15.61 2.36 4.55
#